data_AF-A0A7J8GFL8-F1
#
_entry.id   AF-A0A7J8GFL8-F1
#
_cell.length_a   1.000
_cell.length_b   1.000
_cell.length_c   1.000
_cell.angle_alpha   90.00
_cell.angle_beta   90.00
_cell.angle_gamma   90.00
#
_symmetry.space_group_name_H-M   'P 1'
#
loop_
_entity.id
_entity.type
_entity.pdbx_description
1 polymer ?
#
loop_
_entity_poly.entity_id
_entity_poly.type
_entity_poly.pdbx_seq_one_letter_code
_entity_poly.pdbx_strand_id
1 'polypeptide(L)'
;MAVFADLDLRASSDLKALRGLVENAAHLSEQMWKAGSQTGSTGDSEKGAVGYSVVAINHVVEFKDKKQEIEKPVAVSELFTTLPIVQGKSRPIKILTRLTIIVSDPSHCNVLRATSSRVRLYDIVAVFPKTEKLFHVACTHLDVDLVCITVTEKLPFYFKRPPINVAIDRGVGFELVYSPAIKDSTMRRYTISNALNLMQVCKGKNVILSSAAERPLEIRGPYDVANLGLLFGLSESDAKAAVSTNCRAALLHGETRKTAFGIISTVKKPRPSEGDDDSLPACKKAKCED
;
A
#
# COMPACT_ATOMS: atom_id res chain seq x y z
N MET A 1 -6.63 -1.05 -14.33
CA MET A 1 -6.32 0.05 -13.38
C MET A 1 -5.49 -0.55 -12.26
N ALA A 2 -4.28 -0.06 -12.05
CA ALA A 2 -3.44 -0.55 -10.96
C ALA A 2 -4.01 -0.10 -9.63
N VAL A 3 -4.03 -1.03 -8.69
CA VAL A 3 -4.70 -0.80 -7.42
C VAL A 3 -3.77 -0.08 -6.47
N PHE A 4 -2.46 -0.37 -6.49
CA PHE A 4 -1.60 -0.06 -5.35
C PHE A 4 -0.20 0.41 -5.74
N ALA A 5 0.21 1.58 -5.24
CA ALA A 5 1.61 1.97 -5.10
C ALA A 5 1.99 2.02 -3.62
N ASP A 6 3.18 1.52 -3.29
CA ASP A 6 3.70 1.50 -1.91
C ASP A 6 4.84 2.51 -1.75
N LEU A 7 4.69 3.44 -0.82
CA LEU A 7 5.67 4.48 -0.52
C LEU A 7 6.24 4.25 0.87
N ASP A 8 7.57 4.21 1.00
CA ASP A 8 8.23 4.07 2.31
C ASP A 8 8.46 5.45 2.94
N LEU A 9 7.97 5.66 4.17
CA LEU A 9 8.15 6.92 4.89
C LEU A 9 9.54 7.13 5.47
N ARG A 10 10.40 6.09 5.55
CA ARG A 10 11.74 6.24 6.14
C ARG A 10 12.62 7.26 5.43
N ALA A 11 12.30 7.63 4.19
CA ALA A 11 13.02 8.66 3.44
C ALA A 11 12.41 10.07 3.51
N SER A 12 11.27 10.25 4.20
CA SER A 12 10.52 11.51 4.17
C SER A 12 10.34 12.09 5.56
N SER A 13 11.44 12.43 6.23
CA SER A 13 11.40 13.39 7.36
C SER A 13 10.86 14.76 6.94
N ASP A 14 10.73 15.02 5.64
CA ASP A 14 10.14 16.21 5.04
C ASP A 14 8.76 15.90 4.42
N LEU A 15 7.70 16.52 4.94
CA LEU A 15 6.34 16.40 4.41
C LEU A 15 6.22 16.77 2.93
N LYS A 16 7.13 17.63 2.43
CA LYS A 16 7.16 18.04 1.02
C LYS A 16 7.56 16.91 0.08
N ALA A 17 8.51 16.06 0.49
CA ALA A 17 8.94 14.92 -0.31
C ALA A 17 7.81 13.88 -0.44
N LEU A 18 7.10 13.60 0.67
CA LEU A 18 5.93 12.71 0.68
C LEU A 18 4.83 13.23 -0.25
N ARG A 19 4.51 14.53 -0.20
CA ARG A 19 3.54 15.14 -1.11
C ARG A 19 3.95 14.96 -2.56
N GLY A 20 5.21 15.22 -2.89
CA GLY A 20 5.75 15.00 -4.23
C GLY A 20 5.64 13.54 -4.69
N LEU A 21 5.88 12.56 -3.81
CA LEU A 21 5.71 11.14 -4.15
C LEU A 21 4.25 10.79 -4.46
N VAL A 22 3.31 11.27 -3.65
CA VAL A 22 1.87 11.06 -3.85
C VAL A 22 1.38 11.76 -5.12
N GLU A 23 1.86 12.97 -5.41
CA GLU A 23 1.55 13.70 -6.65
C GLU A 23 2.08 12.95 -7.89
N ASN A 24 3.31 12.46 -7.87
CA ASN A 24 3.86 11.69 -8.99
C ASN A 24 3.13 10.35 -9.19
N ALA A 25 2.65 9.73 -8.10
CA ALA A 25 1.82 8.55 -8.19
C ALA A 25 0.43 8.86 -8.78
N ALA A 26 -0.17 10.01 -8.45
CA ALA A 26 -1.53 10.40 -8.79
C ALA A 26 -1.68 11.07 -10.17
N HIS A 27 -0.78 11.99 -10.51
CA HIS A 27 -0.96 12.94 -11.60
C HIS A 27 -0.55 12.34 -12.96
N LEU A 28 -0.97 13.00 -14.03
CA LEU A 28 -0.38 13.02 -15.37
C LEU A 28 -0.58 14.48 -15.78
N SER A 29 0.44 15.17 -16.28
CA SER A 29 0.30 16.60 -16.58
C SER A 29 -0.77 16.82 -17.66
N GLU A 30 -1.81 17.57 -17.30
CA GLU A 30 -2.90 17.96 -18.21
C GLU A 30 -2.46 19.04 -19.24
N GLN A 31 -1.18 19.40 -19.28
CA GLN A 31 -0.66 20.44 -20.17
C GLN A 31 -0.40 19.98 -21.61
N MET A 32 -0.46 18.68 -21.92
CA MET A 32 -0.11 18.17 -23.26
C MET A 32 -1.21 18.26 -24.33
N TRP A 33 -2.46 18.61 -24.01
CA TRP A 33 -3.54 18.68 -25.01
C TRP A 33 -4.03 20.09 -25.36
N LYS A 34 -3.60 21.15 -24.65
CA LYS A 34 -4.03 22.53 -24.94
C LYS A 34 -3.02 23.40 -25.70
N ALA A 35 -1.80 22.93 -25.95
CA ALA A 35 -0.80 23.68 -26.71
C ALA A 35 -0.65 23.18 -28.15
N GLY A 36 -1.73 23.29 -28.93
CA GLY A 36 -1.58 23.54 -30.36
C GLY A 36 -1.14 24.99 -30.52
N SER A 37 0.02 25.22 -31.13
CA SER A 37 0.59 26.53 -31.48
C SER A 37 1.22 27.32 -30.33
N GLN A 38 2.52 27.12 -30.09
CA GLN A 38 3.55 28.17 -30.26
C GLN A 38 4.93 27.67 -29.81
N THR A 39 5.93 28.08 -30.58
CA THR A 39 7.36 27.83 -30.43
C THR A 39 7.94 28.46 -29.17
N GLY A 40 8.79 27.73 -28.44
CA GLY A 40 9.59 28.32 -27.35
C GLY A 40 10.36 27.28 -26.54
N SER A 41 11.68 27.29 -26.68
CA SER A 41 12.62 26.47 -25.92
C SER A 41 12.76 26.93 -24.47
N THR A 42 12.29 26.13 -23.51
CA THR A 42 12.75 26.11 -22.12
C THR A 42 12.57 24.70 -21.59
N GLY A 43 13.67 24.09 -21.12
CA GLY A 43 13.68 22.73 -20.61
C GLY A 43 12.94 22.60 -19.28
N ASP A 44 11.63 22.35 -19.35
CA ASP A 44 10.88 21.84 -18.22
C ASP A 44 11.00 20.32 -18.18
N SER A 45 11.49 19.82 -17.06
CA SER A 45 11.71 18.41 -16.79
C SER A 45 10.37 17.67 -16.86
N GLU A 46 10.18 16.82 -17.87
CA GLU A 46 9.03 15.91 -17.99
C GLU A 46 8.86 15.09 -16.70
N LYS A 47 7.94 15.52 -15.83
CA LYS A 47 7.53 14.75 -14.65
C LYS A 47 6.63 13.61 -15.11
N GLY A 48 7.25 12.48 -15.46
CA GLY A 48 6.56 11.23 -15.81
C GLY A 48 5.73 10.72 -14.63
N ALA A 49 4.42 10.82 -14.76
CA ALA A 49 3.49 10.49 -13.69
C ALA A 49 2.57 9.32 -14.13
N VAL A 50 2.19 8.46 -13.18
CA VAL A 50 2.08 7.01 -13.45
C VAL A 50 0.70 6.38 -13.22
N GLY A 51 -0.28 7.15 -12.73
CA GLY A 51 -1.70 6.78 -12.76
C GLY A 51 -2.16 5.75 -11.73
N TYR A 52 -1.62 5.78 -10.51
CA TYR A 52 -2.05 4.92 -9.40
C TYR A 52 -3.37 5.40 -8.76
N SER A 53 -4.26 4.47 -8.41
CA SER A 53 -5.56 4.79 -7.82
C SER A 53 -5.59 4.75 -6.27
N VAL A 54 -4.75 3.90 -5.67
CA VAL A 54 -4.55 3.83 -4.21
C VAL A 54 -3.04 3.85 -3.95
N VAL A 55 -2.65 4.59 -2.92
CA VAL A 55 -1.28 4.65 -2.42
C VAL A 55 -1.27 4.28 -0.95
N ALA A 56 -0.37 3.39 -0.54
CA ALA A 56 -0.09 3.16 0.87
C ALA A 56 1.19 3.87 1.30
N ILE A 57 1.10 4.44 2.49
CA ILE A 57 2.17 5.11 3.19
C ILE A 57 2.67 4.15 4.28
N ASN A 58 3.90 3.67 4.13
CA ASN A 58 4.47 2.61 4.97
C ASN A 58 5.30 3.19 6.13
N HIS A 59 4.93 2.84 7.37
CA HIS A 59 5.76 3.02 8.58
C HIS A 59 6.54 1.75 8.83
N VAL A 60 7.87 1.85 8.89
CA VAL A 60 8.70 0.71 9.22
C VAL A 60 9.25 0.80 10.63
N VAL A 61 8.98 -0.25 11.41
CA VAL A 61 9.41 -0.37 12.79
C VAL A 61 10.43 -1.49 12.89
N GLU A 62 11.63 -1.15 13.36
CA GLU A 62 12.64 -2.13 13.77
C GLU A 62 12.79 -2.04 15.29
N PHE A 63 12.34 -3.09 15.99
CA PHE A 63 12.47 -3.19 17.43
C PHE A 63 13.95 -3.41 17.78
N LYS A 64 14.62 -2.36 18.27
CA LYS A 64 15.96 -2.45 18.86
C LYS A 64 15.90 -2.73 20.36
N ASP A 65 14.86 -2.22 21.02
CA ASP A 65 14.60 -2.41 22.45
C ASP A 65 13.23 -3.04 22.70
N LYS A 66 13.13 -3.84 23.78
CA LYS A 66 11.88 -4.56 24.15
C LYS A 66 10.70 -3.66 24.54
N LYS A 67 10.93 -2.35 24.74
CA LYS A 67 9.92 -1.37 25.20
C LYS A 67 9.44 -0.42 24.11
N GLN A 68 9.82 -0.62 22.86
CA GLN A 68 9.44 0.29 21.79
C GLN A 68 7.94 0.14 21.49
N GLU A 69 7.17 1.20 21.71
CA GLU A 69 5.76 1.22 21.34
C GLU A 69 5.60 1.59 19.86
N ILE A 70 4.63 0.98 19.20
CA ILE A 70 4.25 1.34 17.84
C ILE A 70 3.58 2.72 17.88
N GLU A 71 4.03 3.66 17.07
CA GLU A 71 3.41 4.99 17.03
C GLU A 71 2.03 4.96 16.39
N LYS A 72 1.24 6.03 16.56
CA LYS A 72 -0.03 6.15 15.84
C LYS A 72 0.26 6.47 14.37
N PRO A 73 -0.52 5.94 13.41
CA PRO A 73 -0.37 6.32 12.02
C PRO A 73 -0.61 7.82 11.85
N VAL A 74 0.12 8.44 10.94
CA VAL A 74 -0.07 9.85 10.60
C VAL A 74 -1.45 10.03 9.97
N ALA A 75 -2.22 11.02 10.44
CA ALA A 75 -3.54 11.28 9.89
C ALA A 75 -3.41 11.85 8.47
N VAL A 76 -4.05 11.19 7.50
CA VAL A 76 -4.03 11.62 6.09
C VAL A 76 -4.52 13.07 5.92
N SER A 77 -5.48 13.49 6.75
CA SER A 77 -6.01 14.86 6.78
C SER A 77 -4.99 15.92 7.22
N GLU A 78 -3.99 15.54 8.01
CA GLU A 78 -2.91 16.45 8.41
C GLU A 78 -1.85 16.57 7.30
N LEU A 79 -1.68 15.50 6.51
CA LEU A 79 -0.68 15.44 5.44
C LEU A 79 -1.12 16.20 4.18
N PHE A 80 -2.41 16.14 3.83
CA PHE A 80 -2.94 16.69 2.58
C PHE A 80 -4.21 17.51 2.85
N THR A 81 -4.19 18.79 2.46
CA THR A 81 -5.37 19.67 2.50
C THR A 81 -6.33 19.37 1.35
N THR A 82 -5.81 18.99 0.19
CA THR A 82 -6.59 18.53 -0.97
C THR A 82 -5.89 17.31 -1.57
N LEU A 83 -6.64 16.24 -1.83
CA LEU A 83 -6.08 15.03 -2.42
C LEU A 83 -5.96 15.18 -3.94
N PRO A 84 -4.84 14.77 -4.56
CA PRO A 84 -4.69 14.84 -5.99
C PRO A 84 -5.68 13.89 -6.69
N ILE A 85 -6.17 14.33 -7.85
CA ILE A 85 -7.14 13.58 -8.65
C ILE A 85 -6.38 12.63 -9.58
N VAL A 86 -6.80 11.37 -9.58
CA VAL A 86 -6.25 10.33 -10.45
C VAL A 86 -6.86 10.46 -11.84
N GLN A 87 -6.00 10.55 -12.86
CA GLN A 87 -6.45 10.58 -14.25
C GLN A 87 -7.20 9.30 -14.66
N GLY A 88 -8.19 9.45 -15.55
CA GLY A 88 -9.00 8.37 -16.11
C GLY A 88 -10.29 8.05 -15.33
N LYS A 89 -10.35 8.28 -14.01
CA LYS A 89 -11.60 8.17 -13.25
C LYS A 89 -12.07 9.47 -12.60
N SER A 90 -11.26 10.53 -12.64
CA SER A 90 -11.55 11.83 -11.99
C SER A 90 -11.95 11.67 -10.51
N ARG A 91 -11.32 10.72 -9.82
CA ARG A 91 -11.53 10.45 -8.39
C ARG A 91 -10.27 10.84 -7.62
N PRO A 92 -10.41 11.34 -6.38
CA PRO A 92 -9.26 11.57 -5.51
C PRO A 92 -8.54 10.26 -5.24
N ILE A 93 -7.21 10.33 -5.13
CA ILE A 93 -6.40 9.16 -4.75
C ILE A 93 -6.78 8.69 -3.35
N LYS A 94 -6.92 7.37 -3.16
CA LYS A 94 -7.13 6.80 -1.82
C LYS A 94 -5.76 6.60 -1.17
N ILE A 95 -5.52 7.27 -0.04
CA ILE A 95 -4.30 7.10 0.75
C ILE A 95 -4.58 6.16 1.90
N LEU A 96 -3.74 5.14 2.07
CA LEU A 96 -3.80 4.14 3.12
C LEU A 96 -2.58 4.22 4.03
N THR A 97 -2.76 3.77 5.26
CA THR A 97 -1.68 3.67 6.25
C THR A 97 -1.24 2.22 6.37
N ARG A 98 0.07 1.99 6.25
CA ARG A 98 0.66 0.67 6.30
C ARG A 98 1.73 0.61 7.39
N LEU A 99 1.80 -0.52 8.08
CA LEU A 99 2.87 -0.83 9.03
C LEU A 99 3.69 -2.00 8.52
N THR A 100 5.01 -1.87 8.45
CA THR A 100 5.93 -2.98 8.21
C THR A 100 6.79 -3.19 9.45
N ILE A 101 6.76 -4.40 10.02
CA ILE A 101 7.56 -4.72 11.19
C ILE A 101 8.74 -5.60 10.78
N ILE A 102 9.95 -5.14 11.10
CA ILE A 102 11.17 -5.94 10.95
C ILE A 102 11.28 -6.89 12.14
N VAL A 103 11.15 -8.19 11.87
CA VAL A 103 11.17 -9.24 12.88
C VAL A 103 12.51 -9.95 12.81
N SER A 104 13.37 -9.61 13.78
CA SER A 104 14.67 -10.25 14.01
C SER A 104 14.61 -11.30 15.12
N ASP A 105 13.72 -11.13 16.11
CA ASP A 105 13.59 -11.99 17.29
C ASP A 105 12.14 -12.49 17.48
N PRO A 106 11.92 -13.72 17.96
CA PRO A 106 10.57 -14.24 18.22
C PRO A 106 9.74 -13.43 19.22
N SER A 107 10.37 -12.68 20.13
CA SER A 107 9.67 -11.81 21.07
C SER A 107 8.90 -10.69 20.38
N HIS A 108 9.36 -10.20 19.22
CA HIS A 108 8.67 -9.16 18.44
C HIS A 108 7.34 -9.68 17.89
N CYS A 109 7.24 -10.98 17.61
CA CYS A 109 6.01 -11.62 17.19
C CYS A 109 4.91 -11.54 18.27
N ASN A 110 5.27 -11.46 19.55
CA ASN A 110 4.29 -11.35 20.62
C ASN A 110 3.53 -10.01 20.57
N VAL A 111 4.17 -8.92 20.12
CA VAL A 111 3.53 -7.62 19.92
C VAL A 111 2.45 -7.68 18.83
N LEU A 112 2.71 -8.47 17.78
CA LEU A 112 1.75 -8.74 16.70
C LEU A 112 0.62 -9.65 17.17
N ARG A 113 0.93 -10.77 17.84
CA ARG A 113 -0.06 -11.72 18.36
C ARG A 113 -0.96 -11.13 19.43
N ALA A 114 -0.43 -10.25 20.27
CA ALA A 114 -1.19 -9.59 21.33
C ALA A 114 -2.26 -8.62 20.79
N THR A 115 -2.42 -8.49 19.46
CA THR A 115 -3.38 -7.60 18.80
C THR A 115 -3.32 -6.21 19.43
N SER A 116 -2.10 -5.67 19.56
CA SER A 116 -1.92 -4.36 20.18
C SER A 116 -2.87 -3.35 19.51
N SER A 117 -3.59 -2.58 20.33
CA SER A 117 -4.63 -1.65 19.87
C SER A 117 -4.14 -0.72 18.76
N ARG A 118 -2.84 -0.43 18.75
CA ARG A 118 -2.15 0.41 17.78
C ARG A 118 -1.97 -0.25 16.41
N VAL A 119 -1.67 -1.55 16.35
CA VAL A 119 -1.55 -2.29 15.06
C VAL A 119 -2.89 -2.29 14.32
N ARG A 120 -4.02 -2.34 15.04
CA ARG A 120 -5.37 -2.26 14.43
C ARG A 120 -5.67 -0.89 13.80
N LEU A 121 -4.90 0.16 14.09
CA LEU A 121 -5.08 1.48 13.48
C LEU A 121 -4.62 1.51 12.02
N TYR A 122 -3.60 0.70 11.67
CA TYR A 122 -3.05 0.62 10.32
C TYR A 122 -3.94 -0.20 9.39
N ASP A 123 -4.19 0.31 8.18
CA ASP A 123 -4.98 -0.37 7.13
C ASP A 123 -4.34 -1.69 6.73
N ILE A 124 -3.04 -1.67 6.48
CA ILE A 124 -2.27 -2.85 6.06
C ILE A 124 -1.17 -3.14 7.08
N VAL A 125 -1.01 -4.40 7.47
CA VAL A 125 0.10 -4.84 8.35
C VAL A 125 0.93 -5.86 7.61
N ALA A 126 2.20 -5.53 7.46
CA ALA A 126 3.21 -6.33 6.81
C ALA A 126 4.31 -6.72 7.80
N VAL A 127 4.94 -7.85 7.54
CA VAL A 127 6.06 -8.35 8.35
C VAL A 127 7.26 -8.66 7.47
N PHE A 128 8.44 -8.27 7.93
CA PHE A 128 9.72 -8.53 7.29
C PHE A 128 10.55 -9.50 8.16
N PRO A 129 10.47 -10.82 7.92
CA PRO A 129 11.17 -11.82 8.71
C PRO A 129 12.64 -11.99 8.28
N LYS A 130 13.58 -11.91 9.21
CA LYS A 130 15.03 -12.11 8.92
C LYS A 130 15.51 -13.57 8.96
N THR A 131 14.75 -14.49 9.57
CA THR A 131 15.15 -15.90 9.71
C THR A 131 14.08 -16.86 9.21
N GLU A 132 14.48 -18.08 8.85
CA GLU A 132 13.56 -19.12 8.36
C GLU A 132 12.46 -19.46 9.38
N LYS A 133 12.82 -19.53 10.67
CA LYS A 133 11.87 -19.82 11.76
C LYS A 133 10.82 -18.72 11.86
N LEU A 134 11.22 -17.46 11.74
CA LEU A 134 10.32 -16.31 11.79
C LEU A 134 9.45 -16.23 10.54
N PHE A 135 10.00 -16.57 9.38
CA PHE A 135 9.23 -16.68 8.14
C PHE A 135 8.13 -17.74 8.26
N HIS A 136 8.44 -18.91 8.81
CA HIS A 136 7.45 -19.96 9.06
C HIS A 136 6.33 -19.45 9.98
N VAL A 137 6.69 -18.85 11.13
CA VAL A 137 5.72 -18.29 12.09
C VAL A 137 4.86 -17.19 11.46
N ALA A 138 5.44 -16.32 10.63
CA ALA A 138 4.71 -15.29 9.90
C ALA A 138 3.64 -15.88 8.97
N CYS A 139 3.98 -16.96 8.27
CA CYS A 139 3.06 -17.62 7.34
C CYS A 139 1.95 -18.40 8.04
N THR A 140 2.22 -19.02 9.20
CA THR A 140 1.29 -19.97 9.84
C THR A 140 0.52 -19.40 11.02
N HIS A 141 1.12 -18.52 11.82
CA HIS A 141 0.58 -18.15 13.14
C HIS A 141 0.36 -16.65 13.34
N LEU A 142 0.94 -15.78 12.52
CA LEU A 142 0.73 -14.33 12.66
C LEU A 142 -0.46 -13.85 11.84
N ASP A 143 -1.24 -12.94 12.41
CA ASP A 143 -2.35 -12.26 11.76
C ASP A 143 -1.84 -11.01 11.02
N VAL A 144 -1.18 -11.24 9.90
CA VAL A 144 -0.61 -10.22 9.00
C VAL A 144 -1.25 -10.32 7.63
N ASP A 145 -1.27 -9.21 6.87
CA ASP A 145 -1.79 -9.22 5.50
C ASP A 145 -0.71 -9.57 4.48
N LEU A 146 0.51 -9.09 4.74
CA LEU A 146 1.63 -9.18 3.83
C LEU A 146 2.87 -9.73 4.53
N VAL A 147 3.59 -10.61 3.84
CA VAL A 147 4.96 -11.01 4.21
C VAL A 147 5.91 -10.42 3.19
N CYS A 148 6.71 -9.46 3.64
CA CYS A 148 7.75 -8.82 2.84
C CYS A 148 8.92 -9.78 2.66
N ILE A 149 9.39 -9.93 1.43
CA ILE A 149 10.51 -10.79 1.11
C ILE A 149 11.78 -9.95 0.97
N THR A 150 12.86 -10.35 1.66
CA THR A 150 14.17 -9.70 1.54
C THR A 150 14.72 -9.84 0.13
N VAL A 151 15.00 -8.70 -0.50
CA VAL A 151 15.48 -8.60 -1.89
C VAL A 151 16.83 -7.88 -2.02
N THR A 152 17.35 -7.32 -0.93
CA THR A 152 18.56 -6.49 -0.91
C THR A 152 19.85 -7.29 -0.70
N GLU A 153 19.74 -8.48 -0.10
CA GLU A 153 20.87 -9.36 0.23
C GLU A 153 20.53 -10.82 -0.09
N LYS A 154 21.55 -11.68 -0.12
CA LYS A 154 21.34 -13.12 -0.27
C LYS A 154 20.51 -13.62 0.90
N LEU A 155 19.35 -14.20 0.63
CA LEU A 155 18.53 -14.80 1.67
C LEU A 155 19.33 -15.88 2.41
N PRO A 156 19.36 -15.86 3.76
CA PRO A 156 20.10 -16.83 4.54
C PRO A 156 19.39 -18.20 4.62
N PHE A 157 18.22 -18.34 3.97
CA PHE A 157 17.40 -19.55 3.99
C PHE A 157 16.69 -19.77 2.66
N TYR A 158 16.20 -20.99 2.47
CA TYR A 158 15.40 -21.39 1.30
C TYR A 158 13.91 -21.38 1.61
N PHE A 159 13.09 -21.07 0.61
CA PHE A 159 11.64 -21.14 0.72
C PHE A 159 11.15 -22.58 0.75
N LYS A 160 10.39 -22.93 1.80
CA LYS A 160 9.74 -24.23 1.92
C LYS A 160 8.28 -24.13 1.48
N ARG A 161 7.79 -25.16 0.77
CA ARG A 161 6.41 -25.21 0.27
C ARG A 161 5.33 -25.18 1.37
N PRO A 162 5.45 -25.93 2.48
CA PRO A 162 4.38 -25.97 3.48
C PRO A 162 3.98 -24.60 4.07
N PRO A 163 4.90 -23.75 4.58
CA PRO A 163 4.49 -22.44 5.10
C PRO A 163 3.87 -21.54 4.01
N ILE A 164 4.39 -21.60 2.78
CA ILE A 164 3.88 -20.78 1.68
C ILE A 164 2.44 -21.17 1.31
N ASN A 165 2.15 -22.46 1.20
CA ASN A 165 0.79 -22.92 0.91
C ASN A 165 -0.19 -22.50 2.01
N VAL A 166 0.20 -22.64 3.28
CA VAL A 166 -0.63 -22.21 4.41
C VAL A 166 -0.90 -20.70 4.36
N ALA A 167 0.11 -19.89 4.04
CA ALA A 167 -0.08 -18.45 3.88
C ALA A 167 -1.04 -18.11 2.74
N ILE A 168 -0.92 -18.79 1.59
CA ILE A 168 -1.80 -18.60 0.43
C ILE A 168 -3.25 -18.94 0.80
N ASP A 169 -3.47 -20.07 1.48
CA ASP A 169 -4.81 -20.52 1.89
C ASP A 169 -5.43 -19.57 2.94
N ARG A 170 -4.60 -18.95 3.78
CA ARG A 170 -5.01 -17.91 4.73
C ARG A 170 -5.27 -16.55 4.07
N GLY A 171 -4.94 -16.37 2.79
CA GLY A 171 -5.09 -15.10 2.07
C GLY A 171 -3.97 -14.09 2.32
N VAL A 172 -2.85 -14.52 2.91
CA VAL A 172 -1.67 -13.66 3.12
C VAL A 172 -0.92 -13.49 1.80
N GLY A 173 -0.56 -12.24 1.48
CA GLY A 173 0.19 -11.89 0.27
C GLY A 173 1.71 -11.91 0.50
N PHE A 174 2.47 -12.29 -0.52
CA PHE A 174 3.92 -12.15 -0.55
C PHE A 174 4.31 -10.90 -1.31
N GLU A 175 4.95 -9.97 -0.62
CA GLU A 175 5.36 -8.72 -1.23
C GLU A 175 6.83 -8.79 -1.69
N LEU A 176 7.04 -8.44 -2.96
CA LEU A 176 8.35 -8.23 -3.57
C LEU A 176 8.53 -6.74 -3.88
N VAL A 177 9.49 -6.14 -3.20
CA VAL A 177 9.87 -4.74 -3.41
C VAL A 177 10.83 -4.65 -4.60
N TYR A 178 10.49 -3.89 -5.64
CA TYR A 178 11.32 -3.82 -6.86
C TYR A 178 12.37 -2.70 -6.83
N SER A 179 12.26 -1.68 -5.97
CA SER A 179 13.20 -0.54 -5.96
C SER A 179 14.69 -0.93 -5.87
N PRO A 180 15.10 -1.93 -5.08
CA PRO A 180 16.50 -2.36 -5.06
C PRO A 180 17.02 -2.83 -6.41
N ALA A 181 16.16 -3.38 -7.29
CA ALA A 181 16.55 -3.81 -8.62
C ALA A 181 16.88 -2.67 -9.58
N ILE A 182 16.31 -1.48 -9.36
CA ILE A 182 16.59 -0.29 -10.17
C ILE A 182 17.70 0.57 -9.58
N LYS A 183 17.90 0.55 -8.25
CA LYS A 183 18.88 1.38 -7.53
C LYS A 183 20.32 0.95 -7.79
N ASP A 184 20.62 -0.33 -7.63
CA ASP A 184 22.00 -0.83 -7.65
C ASP A 184 22.12 -2.16 -8.39
N SER A 185 23.24 -2.34 -9.09
CA SER A 185 23.50 -3.54 -9.90
C SER A 185 23.72 -4.80 -9.06
N THR A 186 24.30 -4.66 -7.86
CA THR A 186 24.53 -5.77 -6.93
C THR A 186 23.21 -6.20 -6.30
N MET A 187 22.43 -5.23 -5.80
CA MET A 187 21.09 -5.50 -5.24
C MET A 187 20.16 -6.11 -6.29
N ARG A 188 20.22 -5.67 -7.56
CA ARG A 188 19.46 -6.27 -8.67
C ARG A 188 19.66 -7.77 -8.79
N ARG A 189 20.89 -8.26 -8.67
CA ARG A 189 21.18 -9.70 -8.74
C ARG A 189 20.47 -10.46 -7.62
N TYR A 190 20.51 -9.94 -6.39
CA TYR A 190 19.84 -10.56 -5.25
C TYR A 190 18.31 -10.49 -5.37
N THR A 191 17.76 -9.36 -5.80
CA THR A 191 16.32 -9.19 -6.00
C THR A 191 15.78 -10.21 -7.00
N ILE A 192 16.42 -10.35 -8.17
CA ILE A 192 16.00 -11.32 -9.19
C ILE A 192 16.15 -12.75 -8.68
N SER A 193 17.29 -13.09 -8.07
CA SER A 193 17.54 -14.45 -7.55
C SER A 193 16.53 -14.86 -6.47
N ASN A 194 16.28 -13.98 -5.49
CA ASN A 194 15.34 -14.25 -4.40
C ASN A 194 13.90 -14.34 -4.91
N ALA A 195 13.52 -13.51 -5.88
CA ALA A 195 12.20 -13.56 -6.50
C ALA A 195 11.99 -14.87 -7.27
N LEU A 196 12.97 -15.30 -8.07
CA LEU A 196 12.91 -16.59 -8.78
C LEU A 196 12.80 -17.77 -7.82
N ASN A 197 13.56 -17.76 -6.71
CA ASN A 197 13.45 -18.79 -5.67
C ASN A 197 12.05 -18.84 -5.05
N LEU A 198 11.41 -17.68 -4.82
CA LEU A 198 10.03 -17.64 -4.35
C LEU A 198 9.05 -18.18 -5.41
N MET A 199 9.21 -17.79 -6.68
CA MET A 199 8.32 -18.21 -7.76
C MET A 199 8.34 -19.71 -8.02
N GLN A 200 9.50 -20.36 -7.88
CA GLN A 200 9.60 -21.82 -7.97
C GLN A 200 8.71 -22.55 -6.95
N VAL A 201 8.52 -21.94 -5.77
CA VAL A 201 7.80 -22.55 -4.64
C VAL A 201 6.33 -22.14 -4.65
N CYS A 202 6.06 -20.85 -4.82
CA CYS A 202 4.75 -20.22 -4.78
C CYS A 202 3.95 -20.36 -6.08
N LYS A 203 4.62 -20.53 -7.22
CA LYS A 203 4.02 -20.57 -8.57
C LYS A 203 3.17 -19.33 -8.89
N GLY A 204 3.62 -18.15 -8.46
CA GLY A 204 2.98 -16.86 -8.77
C GLY A 204 1.70 -16.53 -7.99
N LYS A 205 1.27 -17.37 -7.04
CA LYS A 205 0.05 -17.15 -6.26
C LYS A 205 0.23 -16.08 -5.18
N ASN A 206 -0.75 -15.18 -5.04
CA ASN A 206 -0.76 -14.14 -3.99
C ASN A 206 0.54 -13.30 -3.90
N VAL A 207 1.23 -13.13 -5.02
CA VAL A 207 2.43 -12.28 -5.10
C VAL A 207 2.01 -10.85 -5.41
N ILE A 208 2.63 -9.88 -4.74
CA ILE A 208 2.40 -8.44 -4.93
C ILE A 208 3.73 -7.77 -5.23
N LEU A 209 3.74 -6.88 -6.23
CA LEU A 209 4.88 -6.06 -6.56
C LEU A 209 4.69 -4.65 -5.99
N SER A 210 5.70 -4.15 -5.29
CA SER A 210 5.63 -2.84 -4.65
C SER A 210 6.92 -2.06 -4.83
N SER A 211 6.82 -0.74 -4.74
CA SER A 211 7.95 0.16 -4.94
C SER A 211 8.79 0.34 -3.69
N ALA A 212 8.20 0.58 -2.52
CA ALA A 212 8.92 1.16 -1.37
C ALA A 212 9.82 2.34 -1.80
N ALA A 213 9.28 3.20 -2.67
CA ALA A 213 10.03 4.29 -3.28
C ALA A 213 10.35 5.36 -2.24
N GLU A 214 11.61 5.79 -2.22
CA GLU A 214 12.09 6.90 -1.39
C GLU A 214 12.16 8.20 -2.21
N ARG A 215 12.36 8.05 -3.52
CA ARG A 215 12.46 9.16 -4.47
C ARG A 215 11.41 9.02 -5.57
N PRO A 216 10.90 10.15 -6.11
CA PRO A 216 9.95 10.14 -7.23
C PRO A 216 10.38 9.27 -8.41
N LEU A 217 11.67 9.31 -8.74
CA LEU A 217 12.26 8.57 -9.87
C LEU A 217 12.33 7.05 -9.66
N GLU A 218 11.86 6.52 -8.54
CA GLU A 218 11.78 5.08 -8.26
C GLU A 218 10.40 4.49 -8.53
N ILE A 219 9.38 5.35 -8.63
CA ILE A 219 8.04 4.94 -8.98
C ILE A 219 8.01 4.67 -10.49
N ARG A 220 7.42 3.54 -10.89
CA ARG A 220 7.27 3.14 -12.31
C ARG A 220 5.80 3.02 -12.66
N GLY A 221 5.50 3.09 -13.96
CA GLY A 221 4.14 2.85 -14.44
C GLY A 221 3.72 1.43 -14.10
N PRO A 222 2.44 1.18 -13.78
CA PRO A 222 2.02 -0.15 -13.37
C PRO A 222 2.19 -1.22 -14.45
N TYR A 223 2.14 -0.83 -15.73
CA TYR A 223 2.46 -1.73 -16.84
C TYR A 223 3.95 -2.06 -16.89
N ASP A 224 4.82 -1.10 -16.59
CA ASP A 224 6.27 -1.35 -16.46
C ASP A 224 6.56 -2.26 -15.28
N VAL A 225 5.87 -2.08 -14.15
CA VAL A 225 5.99 -2.95 -12.98
C VAL A 225 5.51 -4.37 -13.30
N ALA A 226 4.41 -4.52 -14.06
CA ALA A 226 3.98 -5.83 -14.55
C ALA A 226 5.04 -6.47 -15.46
N ASN A 227 5.68 -5.70 -16.34
CA ASN A 227 6.78 -6.19 -17.17
C ASN A 227 8.00 -6.62 -16.33
N LEU A 228 8.33 -5.89 -15.25
CA LEU A 228 9.35 -6.32 -14.28
C LEU A 228 8.96 -7.64 -13.59
N GLY A 229 7.67 -7.89 -13.38
CA GLY A 229 7.17 -9.16 -12.85
C GLY A 229 7.57 -10.37 -13.70
N LEU A 230 7.64 -10.23 -15.03
CA LEU A 230 8.11 -11.28 -15.92
C LEU A 230 9.58 -11.65 -15.65
N LEU A 231 10.42 -10.65 -15.35
CA LEU A 231 11.82 -10.86 -14.99
C LEU A 231 11.96 -11.61 -13.65
N PHE A 232 10.97 -11.48 -12.77
CA PHE A 232 10.89 -12.20 -11.50
C PHE A 232 10.34 -13.62 -11.64
N GLY A 233 10.00 -14.06 -12.85
CA GLY A 233 9.49 -15.41 -13.14
C GLY A 233 7.98 -15.56 -12.99
N LEU A 234 7.24 -14.45 -12.93
CA LEU A 234 5.78 -14.48 -13.04
C LEU A 234 5.35 -14.70 -14.50
N SER A 235 4.21 -15.36 -14.69
CA SER A 235 3.55 -15.36 -16.00
C SER A 235 2.97 -13.98 -16.32
N GLU A 236 2.63 -13.71 -17.58
CA GLU A 236 2.02 -12.43 -17.97
C GLU A 236 0.71 -12.15 -17.23
N SER A 237 -0.11 -13.19 -17.04
CA SER A 237 -1.35 -13.07 -16.26
C SER A 237 -1.08 -12.80 -14.79
N ASP A 238 -0.12 -13.51 -14.19
CA ASP A 238 0.19 -13.36 -12.76
C ASP A 238 0.87 -12.02 -12.47
N ALA A 239 1.72 -11.54 -13.39
CA ALA A 239 2.37 -10.25 -13.25
C ALA A 239 1.36 -9.08 -13.31
N LYS A 240 0.38 -9.16 -14.21
CA LYS A 240 -0.76 -8.22 -14.24
C LYS A 240 -1.62 -8.34 -12.98
N ALA A 241 -1.85 -9.55 -12.48
CA ALA A 241 -2.58 -9.77 -11.23
C ALA A 241 -1.84 -9.23 -10.00
N ALA A 242 -0.50 -9.31 -9.99
CA ALA A 242 0.36 -8.87 -8.90
C ALA A 242 0.34 -7.36 -8.64
N VAL A 243 -0.05 -6.55 -9.64
CA VAL A 243 -0.25 -5.09 -9.51
C VAL A 243 -1.73 -4.68 -9.43
N SER A 244 -2.66 -5.64 -9.54
CA SER A 244 -4.10 -5.39 -9.59
C SER A 244 -4.88 -6.27 -8.62
N THR A 245 -5.29 -7.46 -9.04
CA THR A 245 -6.17 -8.38 -8.28
C THR A 245 -5.57 -8.77 -6.94
N ASN A 246 -4.30 -9.14 -6.89
CA ASN A 246 -3.65 -9.56 -5.63
C ASN A 246 -3.54 -8.40 -4.64
N CYS A 247 -3.21 -7.19 -5.13
CA CYS A 247 -3.22 -5.99 -4.30
C CYS A 247 -4.60 -5.69 -3.72
N ARG A 248 -5.66 -5.87 -4.52
CA ARG A 248 -7.04 -5.71 -4.04
C ARG A 248 -7.40 -6.76 -2.99
N ALA A 249 -6.97 -8.00 -3.16
CA ALA A 249 -7.17 -9.07 -2.19
C ALA A 249 -6.48 -8.76 -0.86
N ALA A 250 -5.22 -8.30 -0.89
CA ALA A 250 -4.49 -7.89 0.32
C ALA A 250 -5.13 -6.70 1.03
N LEU A 251 -5.66 -5.72 0.28
CA LEU A 251 -6.40 -4.61 0.87
C LEU A 251 -7.67 -5.08 1.59
N LEU A 252 -8.44 -5.97 0.95
CA LEU A 252 -9.65 -6.53 1.55
C LEU A 252 -9.32 -7.38 2.79
N HIS A 253 -8.22 -8.13 2.75
CA HIS A 253 -7.72 -8.88 3.90
C HIS A 253 -7.46 -7.93 5.10
N GLY A 254 -6.79 -6.80 4.87
CA GLY A 254 -6.59 -5.76 5.90
C GLY A 254 -7.90 -5.17 6.45
N GLU A 255 -8.88 -4.91 5.58
CA GLU A 255 -10.22 -4.43 6.00
C GLU A 255 -10.96 -5.46 6.89
N THR A 256 -10.86 -6.76 6.56
CA THR A 256 -11.45 -7.83 7.38
C THR A 256 -10.75 -7.98 8.73
N ARG A 257 -9.42 -7.79 8.79
CA ARG A 257 -8.68 -7.77 10.06
C ARG A 257 -9.10 -6.61 10.96
N LYS A 258 -9.32 -5.41 10.39
CA LYS A 258 -9.72 -4.21 11.14
C LYS A 258 -11.09 -4.33 11.79
N THR A 259 -12.01 -4.97 11.08
CA THR A 259 -13.38 -5.16 11.55
C THR A 259 -13.43 -6.38 12.47
N ALA A 260 -14.11 -7.45 12.06
CA ALA A 260 -14.28 -8.68 12.83
C ALA A 260 -14.33 -9.92 11.91
N PHE A 261 -13.38 -10.04 10.98
CA PHE A 261 -13.16 -11.23 10.12
C PHE A 261 -14.40 -11.78 9.38
N GLY A 262 -15.43 -10.96 9.17
CA GLY A 262 -16.68 -11.38 8.53
C GLY A 262 -17.86 -10.42 8.65
N ILE A 263 -17.84 -9.48 9.61
CA ILE A 263 -18.89 -8.47 9.79
C ILE A 263 -18.30 -7.06 9.64
N ILE A 264 -18.77 -6.31 8.64
CA ILE A 264 -18.42 -4.90 8.43
C ILE A 264 -19.59 -4.04 8.92
N SER A 265 -19.44 -3.43 10.09
CA SER A 265 -20.41 -2.47 10.63
C SER A 265 -20.02 -1.04 10.23
N THR A 266 -20.82 -0.41 9.38
CA THR A 266 -20.64 1.00 8.99
C THR A 266 -21.80 1.83 9.49
N VAL A 267 -21.52 2.91 10.21
CA VAL A 267 -22.53 3.91 10.55
C VAL A 267 -22.71 4.85 9.36
N LYS A 268 -23.78 4.67 8.59
CA LYS A 268 -24.13 5.60 7.51
C LYS A 268 -24.69 6.87 8.14
N LYS A 269 -23.89 7.93 8.19
CA LYS A 269 -24.43 9.27 8.47
C LYS A 269 -25.11 9.79 7.19
N PRO A 270 -26.38 10.22 7.25
CA PRO A 270 -26.99 10.92 6.13
C PRO A 270 -26.19 12.18 5.83
N ARG A 271 -25.97 12.46 4.54
CA ARG A 271 -25.41 13.75 4.12
C ARG A 271 -26.42 14.83 4.52
N PRO A 272 -26.01 15.98 5.08
CA PRO A 272 -26.90 17.13 5.15
C PRO A 272 -27.27 17.49 3.70
N SER A 273 -28.56 17.41 3.38
CA SER A 273 -29.10 18.01 2.17
C SER A 273 -28.96 19.53 2.30
N GLU A 274 -28.15 20.14 1.43
CA GLU A 274 -28.28 21.58 1.20
C GLU A 274 -29.61 21.83 0.51
N GLY A 275 -30.45 22.68 1.12
CA GLY A 275 -31.68 23.20 0.53
C GLY A 275 -32.97 22.70 1.17
N ASP A 276 -33.40 23.39 2.24
CA ASP A 276 -34.78 23.87 2.39
C ASP A 276 -34.78 24.91 3.52
N ASP A 277 -34.37 26.11 3.15
CA ASP A 277 -34.54 27.33 3.93
C ASP A 277 -35.91 27.91 3.52
N ASP A 278 -36.96 27.52 4.26
CA ASP A 278 -38.10 28.38 4.67
C ASP A 278 -39.24 27.50 5.21
N SER A 279 -39.31 27.37 6.53
CA SER A 279 -40.59 27.09 7.19
C SER A 279 -40.74 28.01 8.39
N LEU A 280 -41.36 29.16 8.14
CA LEU A 280 -41.87 30.10 9.14
C LEU A 280 -42.72 29.35 10.19
N PRO A 281 -42.73 29.80 11.47
CA PRO A 281 -43.44 29.12 12.53
C PRO A 281 -44.96 29.24 12.35
N ALA A 282 -45.66 28.12 12.49
CA ALA A 282 -47.11 28.04 12.38
C ALA A 282 -47.81 29.00 13.35
N CYS A 283 -48.49 30.01 12.80
CA CYS A 283 -49.45 30.84 13.52
C CYS A 283 -50.58 29.97 14.09
N LYS A 284 -50.70 29.93 15.42
CA LYS A 284 -51.86 29.37 16.12
C LYS A 284 -53.10 30.21 15.78
N LYS A 285 -54.02 29.68 14.98
CA LYS A 285 -55.38 30.23 14.88
C LYS A 285 -56.18 29.81 16.11
N ALA A 286 -56.55 30.80 16.92
CA ALA A 286 -57.57 30.70 17.95
C ALA A 286 -58.92 30.38 17.29
N LYS A 287 -59.67 29.45 17.89
CA LYS A 287 -61.08 29.20 17.57
C LYS A 287 -61.91 30.02 18.56
N CYS A 288 -62.56 31.08 18.06
CA CYS A 288 -63.67 31.70 18.77
C CYS A 288 -64.92 30.83 18.63
N GLU A 289 -65.66 30.73 19.72
CA GLU A 289 -67.02 30.21 19.80
C GLU A 289 -67.98 31.10 19.01
N ASP A 290 -68.96 30.47 18.35
CA ASP A 290 -70.38 30.82 18.34
C ASP A 290 -71.17 29.62 17.80
#